data_AF-A0A359HFW1-F1
#
_entry.id   AF-A0A359HFW1-F1
#
_cell.length_a   1.000
_cell.length_b   1.000
_cell.length_c   1.000
_cell.angle_alpha   90.00
_cell.angle_beta   90.00
_cell.angle_gamma   90.00
#
_symmetry.space_group_name_H-M   'P 1'
#
loop_
_entity.id
_entity.type
_entity.pdbx_description
1 polymer ?
#
loop_
_entity_poly.entity_id
_entity_poly.type
_entity_poly.pdbx_seq_one_letter_code
_entity_poly.pdbx_strand_id
1 'polypeptide(L)'
;MNQISIFANGEISLSEISQPLEGMIIAADGGARHCLRLGFIPQVVIGDFDSLSEADAAILQASGTEFIHYPADKDETDLELALDYAVKQGAQAIT
;
A
#
# COMPACT_ATOMS: atom_id res chain seq x y z
N MET A 1 -5.83 5.43 -18.50
CA MET A 1 -6.22 6.28 -17.36
C MET A 1 -5.27 5.94 -16.22
N ASN A 2 -4.73 6.90 -15.48
CA ASN A 2 -3.75 6.59 -14.42
C ASN A 2 -4.49 6.12 -13.16
N GLN A 3 -4.74 4.82 -13.04
CA GLN A 3 -5.42 4.23 -11.90
C GLN A 3 -4.41 3.79 -10.84
N ILE A 4 -4.69 4.11 -9.59
CA ILE A 4 -3.90 3.69 -8.43
C ILE A 4 -4.82 3.01 -7.43
N SER A 5 -4.40 1.87 -6.90
CA SER A 5 -5.13 1.15 -5.86
C SER A 5 -4.38 1.26 -4.54
N ILE A 6 -5.10 1.56 -3.44
CA ILE A 6 -4.50 1.70 -2.11
C ILE A 6 -5.04 0.63 -1.17
N PHE A 7 -4.15 -0.19 -0.63
CA PHE A 7 -4.48 -1.12 0.45
C PHE A 7 -4.22 -0.46 1.80
N ALA A 8 -5.25 -0.33 2.64
CA ALA A 8 -5.13 0.15 4.01
C ALA A 8 -5.08 -1.00 5.04
N ASN A 9 -4.78 -0.68 6.29
CA ASN A 9 -4.64 -1.62 7.43
C ASN A 9 -6.00 -2.10 8.03
N GLY A 10 -7.01 -2.31 7.19
CA GLY A 10 -8.36 -2.73 7.61
C GLY A 10 -8.63 -4.22 7.37
N GLU A 11 -9.76 -4.73 7.85
CA GLU A 11 -10.18 -6.09 7.46
C GLU A 11 -10.57 -6.12 5.98
N ILE A 12 -9.89 -6.96 5.19
CA ILE A 12 -10.23 -7.22 3.79
C ILE A 12 -10.67 -8.68 3.66
N SER A 13 -11.89 -8.85 3.15
CA SER A 13 -12.42 -10.10 2.64
C SER A 13 -12.03 -10.27 1.17
N LEU A 14 -11.69 -11.51 0.77
CA LEU A 14 -11.39 -11.85 -0.63
C LEU A 14 -12.52 -11.47 -1.60
N SER A 15 -13.77 -11.44 -1.11
CA SER A 15 -14.94 -11.05 -1.89
C SER A 15 -14.98 -9.57 -2.27
N GLU A 16 -14.20 -8.72 -1.61
CA GLU A 16 -14.17 -7.28 -1.86
C GLU A 16 -13.30 -6.93 -3.08
N ILE A 17 -12.42 -7.85 -3.48
CA ILE A 17 -11.61 -7.72 -4.70
C ILE A 17 -12.40 -8.27 -5.86
N SER A 18 -13.35 -7.46 -6.31
CA SER A 18 -14.28 -7.82 -7.37
C SER A 18 -13.68 -7.69 -8.77
N GLN A 19 -12.53 -7.01 -8.91
CA GLN A 19 -11.94 -6.66 -10.20
C GLN A 19 -10.41 -6.82 -10.17
N PRO A 20 -9.79 -7.20 -11.30
CA PRO A 20 -8.34 -7.17 -11.43
C PRO A 20 -7.83 -5.74 -11.19
N LEU A 21 -6.77 -5.61 -10.40
CA LEU A 21 -6.14 -4.32 -10.16
C LEU A 21 -5.30 -3.94 -11.38
N GLU A 22 -5.64 -2.82 -12.01
CA GLU A 22 -4.86 -2.21 -13.08
C GLU A 22 -4.10 -1.00 -12.54
N GLY A 23 -2.84 -0.85 -12.95
CA GLY A 23 -2.01 0.30 -12.57
C GLY A 23 -1.16 0.10 -11.31
N MET A 24 -0.88 1.19 -10.61
CA MET A 24 0.01 1.19 -9.45
C MET A 24 -0.73 0.75 -8.19
N ILE A 25 -0.08 -0.06 -7.37
CA ILE A 25 -0.55 -0.51 -6.07
C ILE A 25 0.32 0.15 -5.00
N ILE A 26 -0.34 0.83 -4.06
CA ILE A 26 0.26 1.40 -2.87
C ILE A 26 -0.32 0.67 -1.66
N ALA A 27 0.52 0.39 -0.68
CA ALA A 27 0.12 -0.11 0.62
C ALA A 27 0.35 0.97 1.69
N ALA A 28 -0.68 1.25 2.49
CA ALA A 28 -0.55 2.02 3.72
C ALA A 28 -0.32 1.06 4.89
N ASP A 29 0.89 1.10 5.44
CA ASP A 29 1.34 0.29 6.57
C ASP A 29 0.90 -1.19 6.47
N GLY A 30 0.04 -1.69 7.36
CA GLY A 30 -0.43 -3.08 7.37
C GLY A 30 -1.19 -3.51 6.11
N GLY A 31 -1.60 -2.57 5.26
CA GLY A 31 -2.07 -2.82 3.90
C GLY A 31 -1.12 -3.70 3.07
N ALA A 32 0.18 -3.64 3.33
CA ALA A 32 1.19 -4.45 2.63
C ALA A 32 0.96 -5.95 2.84
N ARG A 33 0.52 -6.35 4.03
CA ARG A 33 0.17 -7.73 4.35
C ARG A 33 -1.03 -8.21 3.55
N HIS A 34 -2.00 -7.33 3.29
CA HIS A 34 -3.12 -7.64 2.43
C HIS A 34 -2.63 -7.91 1.00
N CYS A 35 -1.82 -7.02 0.43
CA CYS A 35 -1.25 -7.23 -0.90
C CYS A 35 -0.57 -8.61 -1.01
N LEU A 36 0.35 -8.92 -0.09
CA LEU A 36 1.09 -10.19 -0.11
C LEU A 36 0.18 -11.41 -0.02
N ARG A 37 -0.81 -11.40 0.89
CA ARG A 37 -1.79 -12.49 1.02
C ARG A 37 -2.61 -12.73 -0.25
N LEU A 38 -2.82 -11.68 -1.04
CA LEU A 38 -3.60 -11.70 -2.27
C LEU A 38 -2.74 -11.99 -3.50
N GLY A 39 -1.43 -12.16 -3.32
CA GLY A 39 -0.48 -12.37 -4.40
C GLY A 39 -0.10 -11.10 -5.17
N PHE A 40 -0.42 -9.92 -4.62
CA PHE A 40 0.01 -8.64 -5.17
C PHE A 40 1.31 -8.17 -4.51
N ILE A 41 2.16 -7.53 -5.31
CA ILE A 41 3.33 -6.80 -4.82
C ILE A 41 3.04 -5.30 -4.96
N PRO A 42 2.92 -4.54 -3.85
CA PRO A 42 2.78 -3.10 -3.93
C PRO A 42 4.08 -2.49 -4.46
N GLN A 43 3.96 -1.45 -5.30
CA GLN A 43 5.14 -0.70 -5.75
C GLN A 43 5.67 0.18 -4.63
N VAL A 44 4.80 0.66 -3.75
CA VAL A 44 5.14 1.55 -2.65
C VAL A 44 4.44 1.11 -1.38
N VAL A 45 5.16 1.10 -0.25
CA VAL A 45 4.61 0.95 1.10
C VAL A 45 4.90 2.22 1.88
N ILE A 46 3.88 2.82 2.48
CA ILE A 46 3.96 4.08 3.22
C ILE A 46 3.49 3.87 4.65
N GLY A 47 4.30 4.24 5.63
CA GLY A 47 3.95 4.17 7.05
C GLY A 47 5.17 4.17 7.96
N ASP A 48 4.99 3.80 9.22
CA ASP A 48 6.07 3.57 10.19
C ASP A 48 6.58 2.12 10.21
N PHE A 49 5.86 1.22 9.54
CA PHE A 49 6.18 -0.20 9.32
C PHE A 49 6.17 -1.05 10.60
N ASP A 50 5.52 -0.61 11.67
CA ASP A 50 5.43 -1.38 12.91
C ASP A 50 4.58 -2.66 12.77
N SER A 51 3.74 -2.70 11.74
CA SER A 51 2.84 -3.80 11.41
C SER A 51 3.43 -4.86 10.46
N LEU A 52 4.58 -4.57 9.84
CA LEU A 52 5.24 -5.50 8.91
C LEU A 52 6.15 -6.48 9.64
N SER A 53 5.99 -7.77 9.31
CA SER A 53 6.95 -8.78 9.75
C SER A 53 8.27 -8.67 8.97
N GLU A 54 9.39 -9.09 9.58
CA GLU A 54 10.69 -9.13 8.89
C GLU A 54 10.65 -9.95 7.59
N ALA A 55 9.86 -11.04 7.58
CA ALA A 55 9.68 -11.88 6.40
C ALA A 55 8.94 -11.15 5.28
N ASP A 56 7.84 -10.44 5.60
CA ASP A 56 7.08 -9.66 4.62
C ASP A 56 7.94 -8.51 4.06
N ALA A 57 8.65 -7.80 4.94
CA ALA A 57 9.57 -6.74 4.54
C ALA A 57 10.66 -7.25 3.59
N ALA A 58 11.26 -8.42 3.89
CA ALA A 58 12.27 -9.03 3.02
C ALA A 58 11.73 -9.40 1.64
N ILE A 59 10.50 -9.94 1.56
CA ILE A 59 9.85 -10.27 0.28
C ILE A 59 9.61 -9.01 -0.55
N LEU A 60 9.09 -7.95 0.07
CA LEU A 60 8.78 -6.68 -0.59
C LEU A 60 10.05 -5.99 -1.09
N GLN A 61 11.09 -5.91 -0.25
CA GLN A 61 12.38 -5.36 -0.63
C GLN A 61 13.01 -6.14 -1.79
N ALA A 62 12.99 -7.47 -1.74
CA ALA A 62 13.50 -8.32 -2.82
C ALA A 62 12.71 -8.16 -4.13
N SER A 63 11.44 -7.74 -4.04
CA SER A 63 10.57 -7.51 -5.19
C SER A 63 10.67 -6.08 -5.74
N GLY A 64 11.51 -5.23 -5.15
CA GLY A 64 11.71 -3.85 -5.60
C GLY A 64 10.65 -2.86 -5.11
N THR A 65 9.88 -3.21 -4.07
CA THR A 65 8.96 -2.28 -3.41
C THR A 65 9.71 -1.12 -2.78
N GLU A 66 9.26 0.10 -3.04
CA GLU A 66 9.76 1.32 -2.40
C GLU A 66 9.12 1.48 -1.01
N PHE A 67 9.94 1.80 0.00
CA PHE A 67 9.49 2.04 1.36
C PHE A 67 9.62 3.53 1.68
N ILE A 68 8.48 4.20 1.88
CA ILE A 68 8.44 5.60 2.30
C ILE A 68 8.08 5.65 3.78
N HIS A 69 9.12 5.78 4.60
CA HIS A 69 8.98 5.82 6.05
C HIS A 69 8.49 7.19 6.52
N TYR A 70 7.47 7.18 7.40
CA TYR A 70 7.08 8.34 8.18
C TYR A 70 7.07 8.00 9.68
N PRO A 71 7.41 8.94 10.58
CA PRO A 71 7.36 8.72 12.03
C PRO A 71 5.95 8.33 12.51
N ALA A 72 5.87 7.63 13.64
CA ALA A 72 4.59 7.25 14.27
C ALA A 72 3.87 8.45 14.92
N ASP A 73 4.59 9.50 15.32
CA ASP A 73 4.10 10.68 16.03
C ASP A 73 3.66 11.84 15.11
N LYS A 74 3.38 11.52 13.85
CA LYS A 74 2.85 12.46 12.84
C LYS A 74 1.36 12.73 13.02
N ASP A 75 0.90 13.84 12.43
CA ASP A 75 -0.51 14.23 12.47
C ASP A 75 -1.36 13.46 11.42
N GLU A 76 -0.75 13.07 10.30
CA GLU A 76 -1.40 12.36 9.20
C GLU A 76 -1.42 10.84 9.41
N THR A 77 -2.53 10.21 9.08
CA THR A 77 -2.63 8.75 8.98
C THR A 77 -1.83 8.23 7.78
N ASP A 78 -1.41 6.97 7.83
CA ASP A 78 -0.69 6.35 6.70
C ASP A 78 -1.54 6.30 5.42
N LEU A 79 -2.87 6.19 5.56
CA LEU A 79 -3.79 6.27 4.43
C LEU A 79 -3.84 7.67 3.82
N GLU A 80 -3.85 8.73 4.63
CA GLU A 80 -3.78 10.11 4.13
C GLU A 80 -2.49 10.34 3.35
N LEU A 81 -1.36 9.85 3.87
CA LEU A 81 -0.07 9.92 3.18
C LEU A 81 -0.05 9.13 1.86
N ALA A 82 -0.68 7.95 1.84
CA ALA A 82 -0.83 7.14 0.63
C ALA A 82 -1.70 7.83 -0.42
N LEU A 83 -2.80 8.46 -0.02
CA LEU A 83 -3.66 9.26 -0.90
C LEU A 83 -2.90 10.46 -1.48
N ASP A 84 -2.18 11.19 -0.63
CA ASP A 84 -1.35 12.32 -1.05
C ASP A 84 -0.27 11.89 -2.04
N TYR A 85 0.37 10.76 -1.79
CA TYR A 85 1.34 10.18 -2.72
C TYR A 85 0.69 9.81 -4.06
N ALA A 86 -0.45 9.13 -4.05
CA ALA A 86 -1.18 8.78 -5.27
C ALA A 86 -1.53 10.01 -6.12
N VAL A 87 -2.00 11.10 -5.48
CA VAL A 87 -2.28 12.37 -6.16
C VAL A 87 -1.01 12.97 -6.77
N LYS A 88 0.11 12.97 -6.05
CA LYS A 88 1.42 13.45 -6.56
C LYS A 88 1.92 12.63 -7.75
N GLN A 89 1.60 11.33 -7.79
CA GLN A 89 1.88 10.44 -8.93
C GLN A 89 0.92 10.64 -10.11
N GLY A 90 -0.03 11.60 -10.00
CA GLY A 90 -0.96 11.96 -11.07
C GLY A 90 -2.13 11.00 -11.21
N ALA A 91 -2.57 10.35 -10.12
CA ALA A 91 -3.74 9.48 -10.14
C ALA A 91 -4.97 10.22 -10.71
N GLN A 92 -5.64 9.58 -11.66
CA GLN A 92 -6.91 10.03 -12.22
C GLN A 92 -8.10 9.28 -11.59
N ALA A 93 -7.84 8.13 -10.99
CA ALA A 93 -8.78 7.36 -10.20
C ALA A 93 -8.02 6.64 -9.08
N ILE A 94 -8.59 6.64 -7.88
CA ILE A 94 -8.07 5.92 -6.72
C ILE A 94 -9.16 4.94 -6.25
N THR A 95 -8.78 3.70 -5.99
CA THR A 95 -9.66 2.66 -5.44
C THR A 95 -9.09 2.11 -4.14
#